data_AF-A0AAV4LWZ0-F1
#
_entry.id   AF-A0AAV4LWZ0-F1
#
_cell.length_a   1.000
_cell.length_b   1.000
_cell.length_c   1.000
_cell.angle_alpha   90.00
_cell.angle_beta   90.00
_cell.angle_gamma   90.00
#
_symmetry.space_group_name_H-M   'P 1'
#
loop_
_entity.id
_entity.type
_entity.pdbx_description
1 polymer ?
#
loop_
_entity_poly.entity_id
_entity_poly.type
_entity_poly.pdbx_seq_one_letter_code
_entity_poly.pdbx_strand_id
1 'polypeptide(L)'
;MLLDTDLSAKNLFRAVNQYALTVPNYYIGVVPLEPYQFARLDRMVRKQLYEKGAHKHCANISRLYLPRKELGRGLHNLEFRAEMMLLNLWLTLSADENKSTRRAAILQHHRQTYSHASLITTYLHDKYGLTIRDNEAIPKTIQHLRKLQNRSLYNVISTTKLHKLLFSRRELDSVDLEESTLWLRKSMLTPQEEAKLINLQDRNLQWMSSKKNHKKCGKYLDVEHLASKCDRLLHTDYVRRHNEVARRIHRTLAKELGVKNIKKVERYKIDDRKFTKNGWISYDMSIHTEKKVQFNRPEIIVADTQEPHHHS
;
A
#
# COMPACT_ATOMS: atom_id res chain seq x y z
N MET A 1 20.55 -5.22 15.64
CA MET A 1 20.18 -4.13 14.71
C MET A 1 18.66 -4.11 14.59
N LEU A 2 17.95 -2.99 14.34
CA LEU A 2 16.47 -2.98 14.31
C LEU A 2 15.86 -4.03 13.36
N LEU A 3 16.58 -4.37 12.29
CA LEU A 3 16.16 -5.36 11.30
C LEU A 3 16.29 -6.83 11.76
N ASP A 4 16.94 -7.08 12.88
CA ASP A 4 17.10 -8.42 13.48
C ASP A 4 16.03 -8.71 14.55
N THR A 5 15.12 -7.77 14.78
CA THR A 5 14.05 -7.91 15.76
C THR A 5 12.86 -8.64 15.17
N ASP A 6 12.09 -9.33 16.01
CA ASP A 6 10.85 -10.03 15.63
C ASP A 6 9.65 -9.08 15.45
N LEU A 7 9.90 -7.82 15.09
CA LEU A 7 8.85 -6.84 14.84
C LEU A 7 8.09 -7.19 13.56
N SER A 8 6.76 -7.05 13.62
CA SER A 8 5.93 -7.05 12.41
C SER A 8 6.36 -5.94 11.45
N ALA A 9 6.12 -6.11 10.16
CA ALA A 9 6.53 -5.18 9.11
C ALA A 9 6.12 -3.73 9.44
N LYS A 10 4.86 -3.52 9.82
CA LYS A 10 4.35 -2.21 10.25
C LYS A 10 5.17 -1.61 11.38
N ASN A 11 5.44 -2.39 12.43
CA ASN A 11 6.16 -1.92 13.60
C ASN A 11 7.64 -1.68 13.29
N LEU A 12 8.24 -2.50 12.42
CA LEU A 12 9.59 -2.31 11.93
C LEU A 12 9.73 -0.98 11.19
N PHE A 13 8.88 -0.68 10.21
CA PHE A 13 8.96 0.60 9.48
C PHE A 13 8.71 1.79 10.40
N ARG A 14 7.80 1.67 11.37
CA ARG A 14 7.60 2.69 12.40
C ARG A 14 8.87 2.91 13.23
N ALA A 15 9.51 1.84 13.69
CA ALA A 15 10.76 1.91 14.44
C ALA A 15 11.90 2.52 13.61
N VAL A 16 12.05 2.11 12.35
CA VAL A 16 13.04 2.70 11.43
C VAL A 16 12.80 4.19 11.25
N ASN A 17 11.56 4.61 11.00
CA ASN A 17 11.22 6.03 10.82
C ASN A 17 11.48 6.88 12.08
N GLN A 18 11.29 6.29 13.27
CA GLN A 18 11.37 6.97 14.55
C GLN A 18 12.79 6.98 15.15
N TYR A 19 13.57 5.92 14.95
CA TYR A 19 14.88 5.78 15.58
C TYR A 19 16.05 5.89 14.61
N ALA A 20 15.94 5.33 13.40
CA ALA A 20 17.03 5.36 12.43
C ALA A 20 17.00 6.63 11.57
N LEU A 21 15.84 6.96 10.99
CA LEU A 21 15.69 8.09 10.07
C LEU A 21 15.55 9.44 10.77
N THR A 22 15.50 9.47 12.11
CA THR A 22 15.57 10.70 12.90
C THR A 22 17.00 11.15 13.13
N VAL A 23 18.00 10.26 13.09
CA VAL A 23 19.41 10.65 13.30
C VAL A 23 19.90 11.68 12.27
N PRO A 24 19.59 11.55 10.95
CA PRO A 24 19.96 12.57 9.97
C PRO A 24 19.35 13.94 10.25
N ASN A 25 18.23 14.03 10.98
CA ASN A 25 17.56 15.31 11.28
C ASN A 25 18.47 16.31 11.98
N TYR A 26 19.38 15.84 12.85
CA TYR A 26 20.28 16.72 13.58
C TYR A 26 21.32 17.40 12.69
N TYR A 27 21.60 16.81 11.52
CA TYR A 27 22.64 17.30 10.60
C TYR A 27 22.06 18.12 9.46
N ILE A 28 20.78 17.94 9.12
CA ILE A 28 20.10 18.68 8.05
C ILE A 28 20.06 20.18 8.40
N GLY A 29 20.66 21.01 7.54
CA GLY A 29 20.74 22.46 7.72
C GLY A 29 21.90 22.95 8.58
N VAL A 30 22.63 22.04 9.23
CA VAL A 30 23.84 22.35 10.00
C VAL A 30 25.09 21.96 9.20
N VAL A 31 25.10 20.73 8.68
CA VAL A 31 26.15 20.25 7.78
C VAL A 31 25.73 20.58 6.34
N PRO A 32 26.65 21.08 5.48
CA PRO A 32 26.36 21.38 4.08
C PRO A 32 26.22 20.08 3.28
N LEU A 33 25.09 19.39 3.47
CA LEU A 33 24.74 18.16 2.78
C LEU A 33 23.93 18.44 1.52
N GLU A 34 24.35 17.81 0.43
CA GLU A 34 23.71 17.91 -0.89
C GLU A 34 22.67 16.80 -1.12
N PRO A 35 21.68 17.00 -2.02
CA PRO A 35 20.63 16.02 -2.33
C PRO A 35 21.15 14.60 -2.62
N TYR A 36 22.26 14.49 -3.36
CA TYR A 36 22.83 13.19 -3.73
C TYR A 36 23.32 12.39 -2.51
N GLN A 37 23.72 13.07 -1.43
CA GLN A 37 24.17 12.41 -0.20
C GLN A 37 22.99 11.80 0.54
N PHE A 38 21.85 12.50 0.59
CA PHE A 38 20.60 11.94 1.12
C PHE A 38 20.13 10.75 0.28
N ALA A 39 20.21 10.84 -1.05
CA ALA A 39 19.90 9.73 -1.96
C ALA A 39 20.83 8.52 -1.74
N ARG A 40 22.11 8.76 -1.42
CA ARG A 40 23.06 7.69 -1.08
C ARG A 40 22.70 7.02 0.25
N LEU A 41 22.37 7.79 1.28
CA LEU A 41 21.92 7.23 2.57
C LEU A 41 20.63 6.42 2.41
N ASP A 42 19.67 6.92 1.66
CA ASP A 42 18.44 6.19 1.36
C ASP A 42 18.70 4.86 0.63
N ARG A 43 19.61 4.85 -0.35
CA ARG A 43 20.06 3.60 -1.01
C ARG A 43 20.67 2.62 -0.02
N MET A 44 21.45 3.09 0.96
CA MET A 44 22.02 2.23 2.00
C MET A 44 20.92 1.60 2.88
N VAL A 45 19.91 2.39 3.28
CA VAL A 45 18.75 1.87 4.04
C VAL A 45 18.01 0.81 3.22
N ARG A 46 17.77 1.05 1.93
CA ARG A 46 17.12 0.07 1.05
C ARG A 46 17.95 -1.18 0.84
N LYS A 47 19.28 -1.06 0.74
CA LYS A 47 20.20 -2.20 0.65
C LYS A 47 20.08 -3.10 1.89
N GLN A 48 20.04 -2.50 3.09
CA GLN A 48 19.83 -3.24 4.33
C GLN A 48 18.46 -3.94 4.38
N LEU A 49 17.40 -3.27 3.95
CA LEU A 49 16.07 -3.89 3.83
C LEU A 49 16.04 -5.06 2.83
N TYR A 50 16.81 -4.96 1.75
CA TYR A 50 16.96 -6.03 0.76
C TYR A 50 17.71 -7.23 1.33
N GLU A 51 18.87 -7.01 1.97
CA GLU A 51 19.69 -8.06 2.59
C GLU A 51 18.89 -8.87 3.62
N LYS A 52 18.01 -8.21 4.38
CA LYS A 52 17.13 -8.85 5.37
C LYS A 52 15.82 -9.40 4.79
N GLY A 53 15.63 -9.26 3.48
CA GLY A 53 14.46 -9.77 2.75
C GLY A 53 13.16 -8.99 2.97
N ALA A 54 13.21 -7.87 3.70
CA ALA A 54 12.08 -6.98 3.97
C ALA A 54 11.67 -6.14 2.75
N HIS A 55 12.49 -6.06 1.71
CA HIS A 55 12.16 -5.53 0.40
C HIS A 55 12.75 -6.43 -0.70
N LYS A 56 12.10 -6.50 -1.88
CA LYS A 56 12.53 -7.37 -2.99
C LYS A 56 13.09 -6.53 -4.13
N HIS A 57 14.07 -7.06 -4.85
CA HIS A 57 14.79 -6.34 -5.92
C HIS A 57 13.86 -5.74 -6.98
N CYS A 58 12.82 -6.47 -7.39
CA CYS A 58 11.90 -6.03 -8.43
C CYS A 58 10.68 -5.30 -7.89
N ALA A 59 10.55 -5.13 -6.56
CA ALA A 59 9.39 -4.48 -5.97
C ALA A 59 9.39 -2.97 -6.27
N ASN A 60 8.20 -2.37 -6.22
CA ASN A 60 8.03 -0.96 -6.49
C ASN A 60 8.67 -0.11 -5.36
N ILE A 61 9.75 0.62 -5.70
CA ILE A 61 10.44 1.51 -4.76
C ILE A 61 9.54 2.66 -4.34
N SER A 62 8.80 3.29 -5.26
CA SER A 62 7.89 4.40 -4.91
C SER A 62 6.82 3.98 -3.90
N ARG A 63 6.33 2.74 -4.03
CA ARG A 63 5.37 2.14 -3.09
C ARG A 63 5.94 1.95 -1.68
N LEU A 64 7.26 1.80 -1.53
CA LEU A 64 7.92 1.72 -0.22
C LEU A 64 7.67 2.98 0.61
N TYR A 65 7.65 4.14 -0.06
CA TYR A 65 7.51 5.45 0.58
C TYR A 65 6.07 5.93 0.74
N LEU A 66 5.14 5.39 -0.06
CA LEU A 66 3.73 5.75 0.04
C LEU A 66 3.14 5.37 1.40
N PRO A 67 2.13 6.12 1.90
CA PRO A 67 1.43 5.77 3.13
C PRO A 67 0.76 4.40 3.05
N ARG A 68 0.71 3.68 4.18
CA ARG A 68 0.03 2.38 4.28
C ARG A 68 -1.47 2.43 3.98
N LYS A 69 -2.11 3.58 4.22
CA LYS A 69 -3.51 3.84 3.84
C LYS A 69 -3.72 3.92 2.33
N GLU A 70 -2.65 4.18 1.57
CA GLU A 70 -2.69 4.37 0.12
C GLU A 70 -1.90 3.27 -0.60
N LEU A 71 -2.08 2.01 -0.16
CA LEU A 71 -1.40 0.81 -0.67
C LEU A 71 0.14 0.79 -0.51
N GLY A 72 0.73 1.80 0.13
CA GLY A 72 2.17 1.87 0.38
C GLY A 72 2.65 1.12 1.61
N ARG A 73 3.93 1.30 1.97
CA ARG A 73 4.56 0.64 3.13
C ARG A 73 4.99 1.60 4.24
N GLY A 74 4.98 2.90 3.97
CA GLY A 74 5.16 3.96 4.95
C GLY A 74 6.59 4.15 5.45
N LEU A 75 7.62 3.75 4.70
CA LEU A 75 8.99 4.18 4.99
C LEU A 75 9.12 5.68 4.65
N HIS A 76 9.79 6.47 5.47
CA HIS A 76 10.07 7.86 5.09
C HIS A 76 11.23 7.93 4.09
N ASN A 77 11.05 8.67 3.00
CA ASN A 77 12.14 8.98 2.08
C ASN A 77 13.04 10.08 2.70
N LEU A 78 14.35 9.84 2.76
CA LEU A 78 15.30 10.78 3.36
C LEU A 78 15.45 12.08 2.57
N GLU A 79 15.43 12.03 1.24
CA GLU A 79 15.46 13.24 0.40
C GLU A 79 14.22 14.09 0.67
N PHE A 80 13.04 13.48 0.68
CA PHE A 80 11.79 14.21 0.95
C PHE A 80 11.78 14.84 2.33
N ARG A 81 12.34 14.14 3.32
CA ARG A 81 12.46 14.63 4.70
C ARG A 81 13.44 15.79 4.78
N ALA A 82 14.59 15.70 4.13
CA ALA A 82 15.58 16.77 4.06
C ALA A 82 14.99 18.02 3.38
N GLU A 83 14.32 17.85 2.24
CA GLU A 83 13.63 18.93 1.53
C GLU A 83 12.63 19.68 2.42
N MET A 84 11.75 18.94 3.12
CA MET A 84 10.77 19.55 4.05
C MET A 84 11.46 20.29 5.21
N MET A 85 12.51 19.71 5.77
CA MET A 85 13.23 20.31 6.90
C MET A 85 13.99 21.57 6.49
N LEU A 86 14.67 21.55 5.35
CA LEU A 86 15.38 22.70 4.81
C LEU A 86 14.41 23.83 4.43
N LEU A 87 13.28 23.50 3.79
CA LEU A 87 12.25 24.50 3.48
C LEU A 87 11.68 25.12 4.77
N ASN A 88 11.36 24.30 5.77
CA ASN A 88 10.85 24.80 7.05
C ASN A 88 11.88 25.70 7.76
N LEU A 89 13.15 25.31 7.77
CA LEU A 89 14.24 26.11 8.32
C LEU A 89 14.36 27.44 7.59
N TRP A 90 14.42 27.42 6.25
CA TRP A 90 14.55 28.62 5.42
C TRP A 90 13.40 29.60 5.64
N LEU A 91 12.16 29.12 5.62
CA LEU A 91 10.98 29.97 5.84
C LEU A 91 10.93 30.53 7.26
N THR A 92 11.29 29.73 8.27
CA THR A 92 11.30 30.17 9.68
C THR A 92 12.38 31.24 9.92
N LEU A 93 13.55 31.08 9.32
CA LEU A 93 14.60 32.07 9.40
C LEU A 93 14.19 33.36 8.68
N SER A 94 13.63 33.25 7.47
CA SER A 94 13.22 34.39 6.65
C SER A 94 12.09 35.20 7.31
N ALA A 95 11.12 34.53 7.93
CA ALA A 95 10.00 35.18 8.61
C ALA A 95 10.43 36.03 9.82
N ASP A 96 11.55 35.67 10.47
CA ASP A 96 12.06 36.36 11.65
C ASP A 96 13.37 37.14 11.37
N GLU A 97 13.70 37.36 10.09
CA GLU A 97 14.91 38.09 9.66
C GLU A 97 14.96 39.49 10.29
N ASN A 98 13.83 40.22 10.24
CA ASN A 98 13.73 41.56 10.80
C ASN A 98 13.64 41.58 12.34
N LYS A 99 13.34 40.46 12.99
CA LYS A 99 13.14 40.37 14.44
C LYS A 99 14.39 39.92 15.19
N SER A 100 15.28 39.18 14.54
CA SER A 100 16.45 38.58 15.19
C SER A 100 17.72 38.77 14.35
N THR A 101 18.63 39.59 14.87
CA THR A 101 19.96 39.82 14.30
C THR A 101 20.74 38.52 14.08
N ARG A 102 20.63 37.58 15.03
CA ARG A 102 21.23 36.24 14.91
C ARG A 102 20.69 35.47 13.70
N ARG A 103 19.36 35.44 13.49
CA ARG A 103 18.75 34.72 12.36
C ARG A 103 19.07 35.39 11.03
N ALA A 104 19.10 36.73 10.99
CA ALA A 104 19.55 37.48 9.83
C ALA A 104 21.00 37.14 9.44
N ALA A 105 21.92 37.08 10.42
CA ALA A 105 23.31 36.69 10.18
C ALA A 105 23.43 35.26 9.64
N ILE A 106 22.64 34.31 10.16
CA ILE A 106 22.59 32.92 9.66
C ILE A 106 22.09 32.87 8.22
N LEU A 107 21.02 33.60 7.89
CA LEU A 107 20.52 33.70 6.50
C LEU A 107 21.56 34.27 5.56
N GLN A 108 22.23 35.35 5.97
CA GLN A 108 23.28 35.97 5.18
C GLN A 108 24.43 34.99 4.91
N HIS A 109 24.85 34.22 5.91
CA HIS A 109 25.85 33.17 5.74
C HIS A 109 25.40 32.10 4.71
N HIS A 110 24.16 31.62 4.80
CA HIS A 110 23.62 30.65 3.84
C HIS A 110 23.54 31.20 2.40
N ARG A 111 23.20 32.49 2.25
CA ARG A 111 23.18 33.20 0.96
C ARG A 111 24.59 33.36 0.38
N GLN A 112 25.57 33.74 1.20
CA GLN A 112 26.97 33.94 0.78
C GLN A 112 27.67 32.64 0.39
N THR A 113 27.38 31.56 1.10
CA THR A 113 27.97 30.23 0.85
C THR A 113 27.27 29.46 -0.27
N TYR A 114 26.23 30.03 -0.90
CA TYR A 114 25.39 29.37 -1.89
C TYR A 114 24.95 27.97 -1.45
N SER A 115 24.68 27.81 -0.16
CA SER A 115 24.31 26.53 0.43
C SER A 115 23.00 26.03 -0.17
N HIS A 116 22.82 24.71 -0.30
CA HIS A 116 21.58 24.11 -0.79
C HIS A 116 20.33 24.62 -0.03
N ALA A 117 20.46 24.95 1.26
CA ALA A 117 19.39 25.55 2.06
C ALA A 117 18.89 26.89 1.49
N SER A 118 19.76 27.73 0.93
CA SER A 118 19.40 29.00 0.31
C SER A 118 18.70 28.84 -1.04
N LEU A 119 19.02 27.75 -1.76
CA LEU A 119 18.47 27.42 -3.07
C LEU A 119 17.27 26.48 -2.97
N ILE A 120 16.79 26.17 -1.76
CA ILE A 120 15.75 25.15 -1.58
C ILE A 120 14.43 25.53 -2.27
N THR A 121 14.08 26.82 -2.28
CA THR A 121 12.82 27.29 -2.88
C THR A 121 12.84 27.12 -4.40
N THR A 122 13.93 27.51 -5.06
CA THR A 122 14.12 27.33 -6.50
C THR A 122 14.23 25.84 -6.86
N TYR A 123 15.01 25.07 -6.09
CA TYR A 123 15.14 23.62 -6.27
C TYR A 123 13.78 22.90 -6.22
N LEU A 124 12.93 23.24 -5.23
CA LEU A 124 11.61 22.63 -5.10
C LEU A 124 10.61 23.10 -6.16
N HIS A 125 10.74 24.35 -6.61
CA HIS A 125 9.99 24.85 -7.75
C HIS A 125 10.34 24.05 -9.02
N ASP A 126 11.62 23.86 -9.31
CA ASP A 126 12.06 23.16 -10.53
C ASP A 126 11.72 21.66 -10.49
N LYS A 127 11.84 21.03 -9.31
CA LYS A 127 11.59 19.59 -9.14
C LYS A 127 10.11 19.23 -9.09
N TYR A 128 9.28 20.05 -8.43
CA TYR A 128 7.87 19.71 -8.14
C TYR A 128 6.85 20.73 -8.63
N GLY A 129 7.29 21.90 -9.10
CA GLY A 129 6.41 23.04 -9.40
C GLY A 129 5.86 23.74 -8.15
N LEU A 130 6.58 23.67 -7.02
CA LEU A 130 6.12 24.31 -5.78
C LEU A 130 6.19 25.84 -5.90
N THR A 131 5.04 26.50 -5.76
CA THR A 131 4.95 27.96 -5.62
C THR A 131 4.66 28.32 -4.17
N ILE A 132 5.44 29.26 -3.62
CA ILE A 132 5.30 29.76 -2.25
C ILE A 132 4.59 31.10 -2.33
N ARG A 133 3.49 31.26 -1.59
CA ARG A 133 2.73 32.52 -1.52
C ARG A 133 3.15 33.27 -0.25
N ASP A 134 3.34 34.59 -0.36
CA ASP A 134 3.90 35.41 0.73
C ASP A 134 3.08 35.39 2.03
N ASN A 135 1.77 35.16 1.95
CA ASN A 135 0.87 35.13 3.10
C ASN A 135 0.47 33.71 3.56
N GLU A 136 1.09 32.66 3.02
CA GLU A 136 0.76 31.28 3.41
C GLU A 136 1.50 30.87 4.70
N ALA A 137 0.76 30.31 5.65
CA ALA A 137 1.35 29.78 6.88
C ALA A 137 2.32 28.62 6.57
N ILE A 138 3.52 28.64 7.15
CA ILE A 138 4.58 27.63 6.95
C ILE A 138 4.04 26.19 7.02
N PRO A 139 3.20 25.78 8.01
CA PRO A 139 2.68 24.43 8.06
C PRO A 139 1.85 24.02 6.84
N LYS A 140 1.11 24.96 6.22
CA LYS A 140 0.32 24.70 5.02
C LYS A 140 1.22 24.49 3.81
N THR A 141 2.27 25.29 3.65
CA THR A 141 3.26 25.12 2.57
C THR A 141 4.00 23.78 2.69
N ILE A 142 4.37 23.36 3.90
CA ILE A 142 4.98 22.03 4.13
C ILE A 142 4.00 20.89 3.80
N GLN A 143 2.72 21.05 4.17
CA GLN A 143 1.68 20.08 3.80
C GLN A 143 1.48 20.01 2.28
N HIS A 144 1.55 21.15 1.59
CA HIS A 144 1.48 21.22 0.14
C HIS A 144 2.68 20.51 -0.52
N LEU A 145 3.90 20.77 -0.06
CA LEU A 145 5.10 20.06 -0.51
C LEU A 145 4.95 18.55 -0.33
N ARG A 146 4.46 18.07 0.82
CA ARG A 146 4.22 16.64 1.05
C ARG A 146 3.26 16.04 0.02
N LYS A 147 2.20 16.77 -0.37
CA LYS A 147 1.28 16.32 -1.42
C LYS A 147 1.98 16.24 -2.78
N LEU A 148 2.82 17.22 -3.13
CA LEU A 148 3.59 17.22 -4.38
C LEU A 148 4.61 16.08 -4.42
N GLN A 149 5.31 15.82 -3.32
CA GLN A 149 6.20 14.68 -3.17
C GLN A 149 5.45 13.35 -3.38
N ASN A 150 4.30 13.16 -2.73
CA ASN A 150 3.46 11.98 -2.96
C ASN A 150 2.99 11.87 -4.43
N ARG A 151 2.60 12.99 -5.05
CA ARG A 151 2.25 13.03 -6.48
C ARG A 151 3.42 12.60 -7.38
N SER A 152 4.65 13.02 -7.06
CA SER A 152 5.85 12.58 -7.79
C SER A 152 6.05 11.06 -7.73
N LEU A 153 5.78 10.44 -6.58
CA LEU A 153 5.82 8.98 -6.44
C LEU A 153 4.77 8.33 -7.33
N TYR A 154 3.55 8.84 -7.36
CA TYR A 154 2.49 8.33 -8.24
C TYR A 154 2.83 8.48 -9.73
N ASN A 155 3.46 9.57 -10.13
CA ASN A 155 3.93 9.76 -11.51
C ASN A 155 4.97 8.69 -11.89
N VAL A 156 5.90 8.35 -11.00
CA VAL A 156 6.87 7.26 -11.26
C VAL A 156 6.18 5.89 -11.34
N ILE A 157 5.13 5.68 -10.56
CA ILE A 157 4.35 4.43 -10.61
C ILE A 157 3.58 4.32 -11.92
N SER A 158 3.00 5.43 -12.40
CA SER A 158 2.17 5.44 -13.61
C SER A 158 2.98 5.26 -14.89
N THR A 159 4.27 5.62 -14.91
CA THR A 159 5.17 5.34 -16.03
C THR A 159 5.58 3.87 -16.11
N THR A 160 5.54 3.15 -14.97
CA THR A 160 5.95 1.73 -14.92
C THR A 160 4.81 0.80 -15.33
N LYS A 161 4.96 0.09 -16.45
CA LYS A 161 3.91 -0.77 -17.05
C LYS A 161 3.25 -1.76 -16.08
N LEU A 162 4.03 -2.45 -15.24
CA LEU A 162 3.51 -3.45 -14.30
C LEU A 162 2.82 -2.80 -13.09
N HIS A 163 3.47 -1.80 -12.49
CA HIS A 163 2.99 -1.17 -11.26
C HIS A 163 1.75 -0.31 -11.51
N LYS A 164 1.63 0.34 -12.67
CA LYS A 164 0.47 1.19 -13.04
C LYS A 164 -0.86 0.47 -12.84
N LEU A 165 -0.97 -0.81 -13.17
CA LEU A 165 -2.24 -1.54 -13.20
C LEU A 165 -2.96 -1.61 -11.84
N LEU A 166 -2.22 -1.73 -10.74
CA LEU A 166 -2.82 -1.73 -9.41
C LEU A 166 -3.35 -0.33 -9.06
N PHE A 167 -2.55 0.69 -9.34
CA PHE A 167 -2.86 2.07 -8.97
C PHE A 167 -3.88 2.72 -9.90
N SER A 168 -4.03 2.28 -11.15
CA SER A 168 -5.13 2.72 -12.02
C SER A 168 -6.48 2.16 -11.57
N ARG A 169 -6.50 0.97 -10.95
CA ARG A 169 -7.74 0.38 -10.41
C ARG A 169 -8.20 1.04 -9.11
N ARG A 170 -7.32 1.77 -8.42
CA ARG A 170 -7.67 2.57 -7.24
C ARG A 170 -8.67 3.69 -7.57
N GLU A 171 -8.62 4.22 -8.79
CA GLU A 171 -9.47 5.34 -9.23
C GLU A 171 -10.91 4.90 -9.56
N LEU A 172 -11.22 3.61 -9.42
CA LEU A 172 -12.57 3.09 -9.62
C LEU A 172 -13.40 3.32 -8.36
N ASP A 173 -14.59 3.90 -8.51
CA ASP A 173 -15.52 4.18 -7.40
C ASP A 173 -15.96 2.93 -6.63
N SER A 174 -15.87 1.76 -7.24
CA SER A 174 -16.21 0.47 -6.63
C SER A 174 -15.14 -0.07 -5.67
N VAL A 175 -13.97 0.56 -5.58
CA VAL A 175 -12.85 0.07 -4.76
C VAL A 175 -12.77 0.83 -3.44
N ASP A 176 -13.12 0.13 -2.36
CA ASP A 176 -12.82 0.61 -1.00
C ASP A 176 -11.31 0.43 -0.71
N LEU A 177 -10.57 1.54 -0.83
CA LEU A 177 -9.13 1.57 -0.54
C LEU A 177 -8.83 1.35 0.95
N GLU A 178 -9.72 1.79 1.83
CA GLU A 178 -9.50 1.68 3.26
C GLU A 178 -9.54 0.21 3.69
N GLU A 179 -10.59 -0.50 3.30
CA GLU A 179 -10.74 -1.93 3.58
C GLU A 179 -9.66 -2.75 2.84
N SER A 180 -9.36 -2.40 1.58
CA SER A 180 -8.31 -3.07 0.78
C SER A 180 -6.91 -2.99 1.40
N THR A 181 -6.65 -1.97 2.23
CA THR A 181 -5.35 -1.75 2.90
C THR A 181 -5.33 -2.23 4.34
N LEU A 182 -6.41 -2.83 4.86
CA LEU A 182 -6.48 -3.28 6.25
C LEU A 182 -5.32 -4.20 6.65
N TRP A 183 -4.94 -5.13 5.77
CA TRP A 183 -3.83 -6.03 6.04
C TRP A 183 -2.50 -5.27 6.18
N LEU A 184 -2.26 -4.20 5.43
CA LEU A 184 -1.05 -3.36 5.60
C LEU A 184 -1.08 -2.55 6.90
N ARG A 185 -2.27 -2.21 7.41
CA ARG A 185 -2.45 -1.34 8.58
C ARG A 185 -2.60 -2.09 9.90
N LYS A 186 -3.19 -3.29 9.88
CA LYS A 186 -3.59 -4.04 11.09
C LYS A 186 -2.97 -5.43 11.20
N SER A 187 -2.40 -6.01 10.13
CA SER A 187 -1.82 -7.35 10.23
C SER A 187 -0.51 -7.38 11.03
N MET A 188 -0.18 -8.56 11.54
CA MET A 188 1.09 -8.86 12.22
C MET A 188 2.00 -9.69 11.32
N LEU A 189 2.03 -9.37 10.03
CA LEU A 189 2.94 -10.03 9.08
C LEU A 189 4.39 -9.68 9.38
N THR A 190 5.28 -10.65 9.21
CA THR A 190 6.71 -10.41 9.24
C THR A 190 7.12 -9.51 8.05
N PRO A 191 8.24 -8.77 8.15
CA PRO A 191 8.75 -7.96 7.04
C PRO A 191 8.92 -8.74 5.74
N GLN A 192 9.34 -10.00 5.82
CA GLN A 192 9.57 -10.88 4.66
C GLN A 192 8.27 -11.37 4.02
N GLU A 193 7.24 -11.68 4.81
CA GLU A 193 5.92 -12.07 4.30
C GLU A 193 5.23 -10.89 3.63
N GLU A 194 5.21 -9.72 4.26
CA GLU A 194 4.66 -8.51 3.65
C GLU A 194 5.37 -8.21 2.33
N ALA A 195 6.71 -8.32 2.29
CA ALA A 195 7.48 -8.12 1.06
C ALA A 195 7.07 -9.07 -0.07
N LYS A 196 6.78 -10.34 0.23
CA LYS A 196 6.30 -11.32 -0.78
C LYS A 196 4.91 -10.95 -1.30
N LEU A 197 3.99 -10.56 -0.41
CA LEU A 197 2.64 -10.16 -0.79
C LEU A 197 2.63 -8.88 -1.63
N ILE A 198 3.44 -7.89 -1.25
CA ILE A 198 3.64 -6.66 -2.03
C ILE A 198 4.19 -6.99 -3.42
N ASN A 199 5.21 -7.84 -3.52
CA ASN A 199 5.82 -8.23 -4.79
C ASN A 199 4.80 -8.92 -5.73
N LEU A 200 3.92 -9.74 -5.16
CA LEU A 200 2.82 -10.36 -5.89
C LEU A 200 1.80 -9.32 -6.39
N GLN A 201 1.38 -8.38 -5.54
CA GLN A 201 0.47 -7.29 -5.92
C GLN A 201 1.06 -6.34 -6.97
N ASP A 202 2.38 -6.11 -6.93
CA ASP A 202 3.11 -5.35 -7.94
C ASP A 202 3.27 -6.13 -9.27
N ARG A 203 2.70 -7.34 -9.36
CA ARG A 203 2.74 -8.25 -10.52
C ARG A 203 4.14 -8.71 -10.91
N ASN A 204 5.08 -8.67 -9.97
CA ASN A 204 6.44 -9.11 -10.18
C ASN A 204 6.57 -10.60 -9.90
N LEU A 205 6.38 -11.41 -10.94
CA LEU A 205 6.43 -12.88 -10.87
C LEU A 205 7.79 -13.48 -11.22
N GLN A 206 8.84 -12.66 -11.40
CA GLN A 206 10.18 -13.15 -11.77
C GLN A 206 10.75 -14.17 -10.77
N TRP A 207 10.35 -14.09 -9.50
CA TRP A 207 10.74 -15.06 -8.47
C TRP A 207 10.07 -16.44 -8.62
N MET A 208 8.94 -16.53 -9.33
CA MET A 208 8.25 -17.82 -9.56
C MET A 208 8.78 -18.56 -10.79
N SER A 209 9.24 -17.84 -11.81
CA SER A 209 9.73 -18.46 -13.04
C SER A 209 10.62 -17.50 -13.81
N SER A 210 11.80 -17.98 -14.20
CA SER A 210 12.69 -17.29 -15.14
C SER A 210 12.11 -17.28 -16.57
N LYS A 211 11.17 -18.19 -16.87
CA LYS A 211 10.49 -18.28 -18.17
C LYS A 211 9.26 -17.37 -18.20
N LYS A 212 9.10 -16.64 -19.30
CA LYS A 212 7.92 -15.76 -19.57
C LYS A 212 6.62 -16.53 -19.82
N ASN A 213 6.68 -17.84 -19.97
CA ASN A 213 5.53 -18.69 -20.28
C ASN A 213 5.22 -19.63 -19.11
N HIS A 214 3.92 -19.83 -18.85
CA HIS A 214 3.45 -20.78 -17.86
C HIS A 214 3.77 -22.22 -18.26
N LYS A 215 4.48 -22.96 -17.40
CA LYS A 215 4.97 -24.32 -17.69
C LYS A 215 3.88 -25.31 -18.15
N LYS A 216 2.67 -25.26 -17.58
CA LYS A 216 1.62 -26.25 -17.90
C LYS A 216 0.83 -25.94 -19.17
N CYS A 217 0.73 -24.67 -19.58
CA CYS A 217 -0.17 -24.28 -20.68
C CYS A 217 0.45 -23.40 -21.76
N GLY A 218 1.73 -23.05 -21.66
CA GLY A 218 2.47 -22.30 -22.69
C GLY A 218 2.12 -20.81 -22.84
N LYS A 219 0.98 -20.35 -22.31
CA LYS A 219 0.54 -18.94 -22.32
C LYS A 219 1.47 -18.03 -21.50
N TYR A 220 1.42 -16.72 -21.77
CA TYR A 220 2.21 -15.72 -21.05
C TYR A 220 1.95 -15.77 -19.54
N LEU A 221 3.02 -15.72 -18.76
CA LEU A 221 2.99 -15.83 -17.31
C LEU A 221 2.75 -14.46 -16.68
N ASP A 222 1.52 -14.23 -16.22
CA ASP A 222 1.18 -13.08 -15.42
C ASP A 222 0.21 -13.45 -14.28
N VAL A 223 -0.09 -12.47 -13.41
CA VAL A 223 -0.92 -12.70 -12.23
C VAL A 223 -2.34 -13.10 -12.63
N GLU A 224 -2.92 -12.46 -13.65
CA GLU A 224 -4.29 -12.76 -14.09
C GLU A 224 -4.39 -14.16 -14.68
N HIS A 225 -3.39 -14.57 -15.46
CA HIS A 225 -3.31 -15.93 -15.98
C HIS A 225 -3.27 -16.97 -14.86
N LEU A 226 -2.39 -16.81 -13.87
CA LEU A 226 -2.29 -17.75 -12.75
C LEU A 226 -3.49 -17.71 -11.80
N ALA A 227 -4.13 -16.54 -11.67
CA ALA A 227 -5.26 -16.35 -10.77
C ALA A 227 -6.56 -16.89 -11.35
N SER A 228 -6.89 -16.56 -12.62
CA SER A 228 -8.23 -16.83 -13.19
C SER A 228 -8.26 -17.33 -14.63
N LYS A 229 -7.23 -17.11 -15.46
CA LYS A 229 -7.31 -17.40 -16.92
C LYS A 229 -6.63 -18.69 -17.36
N CYS A 230 -5.99 -19.43 -16.46
CA CYS A 230 -5.29 -20.66 -16.82
C CYS A 230 -6.23 -21.88 -16.81
N ASP A 231 -6.59 -22.36 -18.00
CA ASP A 231 -7.46 -23.54 -18.21
C ASP A 231 -6.94 -24.79 -17.48
N ARG A 232 -5.62 -24.98 -17.42
CA ARG A 232 -4.99 -26.11 -16.71
C ARG A 232 -5.09 -26.01 -15.18
N LEU A 233 -5.21 -24.80 -14.63
CA LEU A 233 -5.38 -24.57 -13.19
C LEU A 233 -6.85 -24.43 -12.81
N LEU A 234 -7.74 -24.21 -13.78
CA LEU A 234 -9.16 -23.96 -13.58
C LEU A 234 -9.80 -25.09 -12.75
N HIS A 235 -9.72 -26.33 -13.25
CA HIS A 235 -10.36 -27.49 -12.62
C HIS A 235 -9.63 -28.04 -11.39
N THR A 236 -8.49 -27.44 -11.01
CA THR A 236 -7.67 -27.92 -9.90
C THR A 236 -7.53 -26.81 -8.85
N ASP A 237 -6.47 -26.02 -8.95
CA ASP A 237 -6.10 -25.01 -7.96
C ASP A 237 -7.12 -23.87 -7.87
N TYR A 238 -7.75 -23.47 -8.98
CA TYR A 238 -8.77 -22.42 -8.95
C TYR A 238 -10.05 -22.89 -8.26
N VAL A 239 -10.67 -23.99 -8.71
CA VAL A 239 -11.87 -24.56 -8.07
C VAL A 239 -11.62 -24.85 -6.58
N ARG A 240 -10.44 -25.36 -6.21
CA ARG A 240 -10.09 -25.57 -4.80
C ARG A 240 -10.11 -24.25 -4.01
N ARG A 241 -9.40 -23.22 -4.47
CA ARG A 241 -9.35 -21.89 -3.79
C ARG A 241 -10.73 -21.25 -3.72
N HIS A 242 -11.49 -21.33 -4.81
CA HIS A 242 -12.85 -20.84 -4.90
C HIS A 242 -13.76 -21.49 -3.84
N ASN A 243 -13.77 -22.82 -3.79
CA ASN A 243 -14.56 -23.59 -2.83
C ASN A 243 -14.10 -23.35 -1.37
N GLU A 244 -12.81 -23.08 -1.12
CA GLU A 244 -12.32 -22.69 0.20
C GLU A 244 -12.83 -21.33 0.66
N VAL A 245 -12.89 -20.34 -0.24
CA VAL A 245 -13.47 -19.02 0.04
C VAL A 245 -14.97 -19.15 0.28
N ALA A 246 -15.70 -19.81 -0.63
CA ALA A 246 -17.12 -20.09 -0.48
C ALA A 246 -17.41 -20.79 0.86
N ARG A 247 -16.61 -21.77 1.27
CA ARG A 247 -16.75 -22.47 2.56
C ARG A 247 -16.67 -21.53 3.76
N ARG A 248 -15.77 -20.55 3.73
CA ARG A 248 -15.62 -19.56 4.82
C ARG A 248 -16.81 -18.59 4.87
N ILE A 249 -17.25 -18.11 3.72
CA ILE A 249 -18.41 -17.21 3.59
C ILE A 249 -19.67 -17.95 4.04
N HIS A 250 -19.96 -19.11 3.45
CA HIS A 250 -21.10 -19.96 3.79
C HIS A 250 -21.13 -20.30 5.28
N ARG A 251 -19.98 -20.61 5.89
CA ARG A 251 -19.90 -20.84 7.34
C ARG A 251 -20.30 -19.62 8.17
N THR A 252 -19.90 -18.43 7.73
CA THR A 252 -20.18 -17.18 8.45
C THR A 252 -21.68 -16.86 8.36
N LEU A 253 -22.25 -16.92 7.17
CA LEU A 253 -23.69 -16.73 6.93
C LEU A 253 -24.55 -17.77 7.66
N ALA A 254 -24.14 -19.04 7.64
CA ALA A 254 -24.84 -20.09 8.40
C ALA A 254 -24.83 -19.82 9.92
N LYS A 255 -23.80 -19.13 10.44
CA LYS A 255 -23.74 -18.74 11.84
C LYS A 255 -24.74 -17.62 12.15
N GLU A 256 -24.86 -16.66 11.25
CA GLU A 256 -25.81 -15.54 11.34
C GLU A 256 -27.26 -16.04 11.27
N LEU A 257 -27.54 -17.03 10.41
CA LEU A 257 -28.83 -17.74 10.34
C LEU A 257 -29.13 -18.64 11.57
N GLY A 258 -28.27 -18.68 12.58
CA GLY A 258 -28.55 -19.34 13.85
C GLY A 258 -28.23 -20.85 13.90
N VAL A 259 -27.35 -21.37 13.04
CA VAL A 259 -26.87 -22.76 13.18
C VAL A 259 -26.04 -22.91 14.45
N LYS A 260 -26.55 -23.70 15.40
CA LYS A 260 -25.84 -24.07 16.63
C LYS A 260 -24.67 -25.01 16.33
N ASN A 261 -23.58 -24.89 17.09
CA ASN A 261 -22.40 -25.77 17.03
C ASN A 261 -21.72 -25.87 15.64
N ILE A 262 -21.57 -24.73 14.95
CA ILE A 262 -20.81 -24.68 13.69
C ILE A 262 -19.36 -25.17 13.91
N LYS A 263 -18.97 -26.18 13.13
CA LYS A 263 -17.61 -26.73 13.10
C LYS A 263 -16.59 -25.65 12.73
N LYS A 264 -15.33 -25.84 13.13
CA LYS A 264 -14.19 -25.03 12.64
C LYS A 264 -14.11 -25.11 11.10
N VAL A 265 -13.58 -24.06 10.46
CA VAL A 265 -13.50 -23.92 8.99
C VAL A 265 -12.94 -25.18 8.30
N GLU A 266 -11.89 -25.77 8.87
CA GLU A 266 -11.23 -26.98 8.34
C GLU A 266 -12.17 -28.20 8.26
N ARG A 267 -13.11 -28.32 9.19
CA ARG A 267 -14.05 -29.45 9.31
C ARG A 267 -15.45 -29.10 8.82
N TYR A 268 -15.65 -27.88 8.34
CA TYR A 268 -16.93 -27.39 7.86
C TYR A 268 -17.13 -27.89 6.43
N LYS A 269 -18.17 -28.70 6.22
CA LYS A 269 -18.61 -29.10 4.89
C LYS A 269 -19.76 -28.19 4.47
N ILE A 270 -19.75 -27.81 3.21
CA ILE A 270 -20.87 -27.12 2.59
C ILE A 270 -21.90 -28.22 2.27
N ASP A 271 -23.12 -28.03 2.74
CA ASP A 271 -24.26 -28.90 2.44
C ASP A 271 -25.03 -28.24 1.27
N ASP A 272 -25.61 -29.04 0.36
CA ASP A 272 -26.30 -28.51 -0.83
C ASP A 272 -27.42 -27.53 -0.42
N ARG A 273 -28.21 -27.88 0.60
CA ARG A 273 -29.17 -26.97 1.23
C ARG A 273 -29.26 -27.25 2.72
N LYS A 274 -29.11 -26.21 3.53
CA LYS A 274 -29.15 -26.27 4.99
C LYS A 274 -30.25 -25.38 5.54
N PHE A 275 -31.23 -26.00 6.17
CA PHE A 275 -32.30 -25.30 6.89
C PHE A 275 -31.86 -24.97 8.31
N THR A 276 -32.27 -23.79 8.77
CA THR A 276 -31.94 -23.22 10.07
C THR A 276 -33.22 -22.67 10.71
N LYS A 277 -33.14 -22.23 11.96
CA LYS A 277 -34.29 -21.62 12.65
C LYS A 277 -34.74 -20.31 11.96
N ASN A 278 -33.80 -19.61 11.33
CA ASN A 278 -34.01 -18.26 10.80
C ASN A 278 -34.00 -18.24 9.26
N GLY A 279 -34.17 -19.39 8.62
CA GLY A 279 -34.19 -19.49 7.16
C GLY A 279 -33.29 -20.61 6.63
N TRP A 280 -32.77 -20.47 5.42
CA TRP A 280 -31.94 -21.50 4.80
C TRP A 280 -30.80 -20.94 3.96
N ILE A 281 -29.75 -21.74 3.80
CA ILE A 281 -28.59 -21.43 2.98
C ILE A 281 -28.29 -22.59 2.03
N SER A 282 -27.93 -22.31 0.78
CA SER A 282 -27.47 -23.31 -0.19
C SER A 282 -26.24 -22.83 -0.94
N TYR A 283 -25.54 -23.76 -1.57
CA TYR A 283 -24.37 -23.47 -2.41
C TYR A 283 -24.50 -24.15 -3.78
N ASP A 284 -24.15 -23.41 -4.84
CA ASP A 284 -24.11 -23.87 -6.24
C ASP A 284 -25.40 -24.60 -6.69
N MET A 285 -26.55 -24.07 -6.29
CA MET A 285 -27.87 -24.63 -6.60
C MET A 285 -28.65 -23.74 -7.57
N SER A 286 -29.29 -24.37 -8.56
CA SER A 286 -30.22 -23.68 -9.44
C SER A 286 -31.52 -23.31 -8.70
N ILE A 287 -31.95 -22.06 -8.85
CA ILE A 287 -33.26 -21.60 -8.39
C ILE A 287 -34.29 -22.00 -9.43
N HIS A 288 -35.29 -22.78 -9.00
CA HIS A 288 -36.46 -23.05 -9.82
C HIS A 288 -37.38 -21.82 -9.78
N THR A 289 -37.62 -21.24 -10.95
CA THR A 289 -38.51 -20.11 -11.17
C THR A 289 -39.50 -20.47 -12.27
N GLU A 290 -40.74 -19.98 -12.16
CA GLU A 290 -41.79 -20.24 -13.16
C GLU A 290 -41.42 -19.66 -14.54
N LYS A 291 -40.69 -18.55 -14.57
CA LYS A 291 -40.15 -17.94 -15.79
C LYS A 291 -38.67 -18.30 -15.94
N LYS A 292 -38.20 -18.42 -17.19
CA LYS A 292 -36.78 -18.66 -17.48
C LYS A 292 -35.96 -17.41 -17.14
N VAL A 293 -35.21 -17.47 -16.04
CA VAL A 293 -34.29 -16.41 -15.62
C VAL A 293 -32.89 -16.71 -16.17
N GLN A 294 -32.25 -15.72 -16.80
CA GLN A 294 -30.84 -15.84 -17.17
C GLN A 294 -29.98 -15.81 -15.89
N PHE A 295 -28.99 -16.72 -15.80
CA PHE A 295 -28.09 -16.86 -14.63
C PHE A 295 -28.79 -17.37 -13.35
N ASN A 296 -29.62 -18.40 -13.46
CA ASN A 296 -30.41 -18.96 -12.35
C ASN A 296 -29.65 -19.88 -11.38
N ARG A 297 -28.31 -19.96 -11.46
CA ARG A 297 -27.47 -20.79 -10.58
C ARG A 297 -26.44 -19.91 -9.87
N PRO A 298 -26.84 -19.21 -8.80
CA PRO A 298 -25.92 -18.43 -7.98
C PRO A 298 -25.03 -19.33 -7.13
N GLU A 299 -23.88 -18.79 -6.74
CA GLU A 299 -22.88 -19.46 -5.90
C GLU A 299 -23.40 -19.74 -4.49
N ILE A 300 -23.94 -18.75 -3.79
CA ILE A 300 -24.54 -18.91 -2.46
C ILE A 300 -25.93 -18.29 -2.48
N ILE A 301 -26.92 -19.00 -1.93
CA ILE A 301 -28.26 -18.47 -1.70
C ILE A 301 -28.48 -18.43 -0.20
N VAL A 302 -28.90 -17.27 0.30
CA VAL A 302 -29.34 -17.08 1.68
C VAL A 302 -30.79 -16.62 1.61
N ALA A 303 -31.67 -17.35 2.28
CA ALA A 303 -33.03 -16.93 2.53
C ALA A 303 -33.19 -16.75 4.03
N ASP A 304 -33.40 -15.51 4.46
CA ASP A 304 -33.68 -15.17 5.86
C ASP A 304 -35.21 -15.08 6.05
N THR A 305 -35.72 -15.71 7.10
CA THR A 305 -37.15 -15.68 7.46
C THR A 305 -37.45 -14.73 8.62
N GLN A 306 -36.45 -14.02 9.14
CA GLN A 306 -36.60 -13.05 10.24
C GLN A 306 -36.74 -11.61 9.78
N GLU A 307 -36.29 -11.24 8.58
CA GLU A 307 -36.54 -9.92 8.02
C GLU A 307 -37.91 -9.89 7.30
N PRO A 308 -38.94 -9.20 7.85
CA PRO A 308 -40.09 -8.86 7.04
C PRO A 308 -39.64 -7.89 5.94
N HIS A 309 -39.83 -8.27 4.68
CA HIS A 309 -39.59 -7.37 3.56
C HIS A 309 -40.41 -6.08 3.73
N HIS A 310 -39.76 -4.97 4.03
CA HIS A 310 -40.29 -3.65 3.72
C HIS A 310 -40.24 -3.49 2.20
N HIS A 311 -41.31 -3.91 1.53
CA HIS A 311 -41.59 -3.46 0.17
C HIS A 311 -41.87 -1.95 0.24
N SER A 312 -40.96 -1.16 -0.35
CA SER A 312 -41.20 0.24 -0.74
C SER A 312 -41.24 0.30 -2.25
#